data_AF-A0A087UYY4-F1
#
_entry.id   AF-A0A087UYY4-F1
#
_cell.length_a   1.000
_cell.length_b   1.000
_cell.length_c   1.000
_cell.angle_alpha   90.00
_cell.angle_beta   90.00
_cell.angle_gamma   90.00
#
_symmetry.space_group_name_H-M   'P 1'
#
loop_
_entity.id
_entity.type
_entity.pdbx_description
1 polymer ?
#
loop_
_entity_poly.entity_id
_entity_poly.type
_entity_poly.pdbx_seq_one_letter_code
_entity_poly.pdbx_strand_id
1 'polypeptide(L)'
;MEKPRYPFCVSLEALNLVDYDDRCNNFLTAQAPKLKLALILLQTLTDECKIMTDRNGVEFDMSRLRHFMKSLPTSLSFERDAISLLTTAKYAFFEKRLLTILKTNIFKDYVSLLKRRLNKCAIVEEVKNLLGKFLKVCHIVPRPLEISDEDIEIYEFMAELLEFCYNVNVQDSHMVISLLKIIIDWYTKDIADTRHVRQPLYKQGFLRYILKHSMKARFDLSSFCSKHPSALWDYSRSFSVLNAVAFGNVERTLTLLQHGVEIFTVGDLEESGHGIANIPQVIPPRHLFILQMMHMMRSINLLILNAVRSTDFGLYSATQDQKRSFELVWRAIPDPLIKYKEISLAILKEYCFLERHYVTNPMRYEKNWKYLLMYESCFKDMATGPKEPRTLKHLCRCTIRKSLKEAWKLPLGIFQLRLPKILQDYLNLEFD
;
A
#
# COMPACT_ATOMS: atom_id res chain seq x y z
N MET A 1 51.78 -11.60 -17.50
CA MET A 1 50.71 -11.31 -18.49
C MET A 1 49.69 -12.43 -18.30
N GLU A 2 48.44 -12.24 -17.91
CA GLU A 2 47.49 -11.12 -17.96
C GLU A 2 46.77 -10.96 -16.60
N LYS A 3 46.35 -9.74 -16.25
CA LYS A 3 45.42 -9.50 -15.12
C LYS A 3 43.99 -9.43 -15.67
N PRO A 4 42.98 -9.98 -14.96
CA PRO A 4 41.59 -9.83 -15.36
C PRO A 4 41.16 -8.36 -15.22
N ARG A 5 40.62 -7.79 -16.31
CA ARG A 5 39.91 -6.52 -16.28
C ARG A 5 38.53 -6.76 -15.66
N TYR A 6 38.30 -6.22 -14.46
CA TYR A 6 36.95 -6.14 -13.88
C TYR A 6 36.19 -4.96 -14.53
N PRO A 7 34.96 -5.16 -15.04
CA PRO A 7 34.12 -4.10 -15.56
C PRO A 7 33.14 -3.64 -14.47
N PHE A 8 33.52 -2.68 -13.64
CA PHE A 8 32.62 -2.09 -12.63
C PHE A 8 32.68 -0.56 -12.57
N CYS A 9 32.82 0.08 -13.73
CA CYS A 9 32.82 1.55 -13.84
C CYS A 9 31.61 2.10 -14.64
N VAL A 10 30.44 1.46 -14.54
CA VAL A 10 29.26 1.82 -15.37
C VAL A 10 28.14 2.54 -14.58
N SER A 11 28.25 2.76 -13.27
CA SER A 11 27.05 3.16 -12.47
C SER A 11 26.91 4.63 -12.07
N LEU A 12 27.70 5.57 -12.61
CA LEU A 12 27.54 7.00 -12.27
C LEU A 12 27.35 7.91 -13.50
N GLU A 13 27.97 7.60 -14.63
CA GLU A 13 27.76 8.35 -15.89
C GLU A 13 26.36 8.13 -16.50
N ALA A 14 25.69 7.02 -16.15
CA ALA A 14 24.34 6.69 -16.64
C ALA A 14 23.23 7.61 -16.10
N LEU A 15 23.54 8.54 -15.18
CA LEU A 15 22.54 9.37 -14.52
C LEU A 15 22.14 10.64 -15.29
N ASN A 16 22.93 11.11 -16.27
CA ASN A 16 22.61 12.20 -17.22
C ASN A 16 21.58 13.26 -16.70
N LEU A 17 21.86 13.86 -15.54
CA LEU A 17 21.06 14.90 -14.90
C LEU A 17 21.75 16.24 -15.18
N VAL A 18 21.47 16.81 -16.36
CA VAL A 18 21.99 18.12 -16.76
C VAL A 18 21.67 19.17 -15.68
N ASP A 19 22.74 19.84 -15.23
CA ASP A 19 22.86 20.84 -14.15
C ASP A 19 22.80 20.33 -12.69
N TYR A 20 22.99 19.04 -12.46
CA TYR A 20 23.19 18.45 -11.13
C TYR A 20 24.65 18.08 -10.85
N ASP A 21 25.49 17.92 -11.89
CA ASP A 21 26.89 17.49 -11.74
C ASP A 21 27.70 18.48 -10.92
N ASP A 22 27.60 19.79 -11.11
CA ASP A 22 28.47 20.72 -10.37
C ASP A 22 28.15 20.79 -8.88
N ARG A 23 26.88 20.68 -8.46
CA ARG A 23 26.54 20.73 -7.04
C ARG A 23 26.66 19.38 -6.35
N CYS A 24 26.32 18.29 -7.03
CA CYS A 24 26.58 16.96 -6.52
C CYS A 24 28.08 16.68 -6.53
N ASN A 25 28.83 17.07 -7.56
CA ASN A 25 30.29 17.07 -7.52
C ASN A 25 30.81 18.03 -6.47
N ASN A 26 30.30 19.24 -6.24
CA ASN A 26 30.85 20.09 -5.18
C ASN A 26 30.59 19.52 -3.78
N PHE A 27 29.43 18.93 -3.54
CA PHE A 27 29.12 18.24 -2.28
C PHE A 27 29.94 16.95 -2.13
N LEU A 28 29.98 16.12 -3.19
CA LEU A 28 30.80 14.93 -3.27
C LEU A 28 32.28 15.29 -3.29
N THR A 29 32.75 16.45 -3.73
CA THR A 29 34.17 16.88 -3.73
C THR A 29 34.53 17.54 -2.40
N ALA A 30 33.55 18.08 -1.67
CA ALA A 30 33.73 18.51 -0.28
C ALA A 30 33.74 17.32 0.69
N GLN A 31 32.97 16.27 0.40
CA GLN A 31 32.88 15.05 1.21
C GLN A 31 33.80 13.94 0.70
N ALA A 32 34.19 13.89 -0.57
CA ALA A 32 35.06 12.87 -1.16
C ALA A 32 36.46 12.88 -0.56
N PRO A 33 37.08 14.00 -0.18
CA PRO A 33 38.34 13.93 0.54
C PRO A 33 38.15 13.13 1.82
N LYS A 34 37.05 13.31 2.55
CA LYS A 34 36.75 12.57 3.79
C LYS A 34 36.34 11.13 3.50
N LEU A 35 35.57 10.88 2.45
CA LEU A 35 35.07 9.56 2.06
C LEU A 35 36.17 8.70 1.41
N LYS A 36 36.96 9.29 0.53
CA LYS A 36 38.17 8.72 -0.08
C LYS A 36 39.23 8.50 0.97
N LEU A 37 39.43 9.42 1.91
CA LEU A 37 40.33 9.19 3.05
C LEU A 37 39.80 8.07 3.94
N ALA A 38 38.50 8.02 4.25
CA ALA A 38 37.92 6.92 5.01
C ALA A 38 38.07 5.57 4.29
N LEU A 39 37.83 5.52 2.98
CA LEU A 39 38.01 4.33 2.15
C LEU A 39 39.48 3.94 2.02
N ILE A 40 40.40 4.88 1.83
CA ILE A 40 41.85 4.63 1.82
C ILE A 40 42.30 4.12 3.19
N LEU A 41 41.85 4.74 4.28
CA LEU A 41 42.19 4.31 5.64
C LEU A 41 41.64 2.90 5.91
N LEU A 42 40.42 2.60 5.48
CA LEU A 42 39.82 1.26 5.54
C LEU A 42 40.60 0.25 4.68
N GLN A 43 41.07 0.65 3.49
CA GLN A 43 41.87 -0.19 2.59
C GLN A 43 43.24 -0.47 3.20
N THR A 44 43.94 0.56 3.71
CA THR A 44 45.23 0.44 4.39
C THR A 44 45.10 -0.44 5.63
N LEU A 45 44.05 -0.24 6.42
CA LEU A 45 43.75 -1.08 7.58
C LEU A 45 43.47 -2.54 7.16
N THR A 46 42.80 -2.75 6.02
CA THR A 46 42.54 -4.08 5.47
C THR A 46 43.83 -4.77 5.02
N ASP A 47 44.73 -4.03 4.38
CA ASP A 47 46.02 -4.56 3.92
C ASP A 47 46.95 -4.85 5.10
N GLU A 48 46.98 -3.99 6.12
CA GLU A 48 47.70 -4.26 7.38
C GLU A 48 47.13 -5.48 8.11
N CYS A 49 45.80 -5.58 8.25
CA CYS A 49 45.14 -6.73 8.86
C CYS A 49 45.46 -8.03 8.10
N LYS A 50 45.42 -8.02 6.76
CA LYS A 50 45.79 -9.17 5.90
C LYS A 50 47.24 -9.58 6.06
N ILE A 51 48.17 -8.62 6.03
CA ILE A 51 49.60 -8.88 6.22
C ILE A 51 49.88 -9.46 7.61
N MET A 52 49.10 -9.08 8.62
CA MET A 52 49.23 -9.58 9.98
C MET A 52 48.54 -10.94 10.20
N THR A 53 47.41 -11.23 9.56
CA THR A 53 46.75 -12.54 9.64
C THR A 53 47.47 -13.63 8.85
N ASP A 54 48.06 -13.30 7.70
CA ASP A 54 48.83 -14.26 6.89
C ASP A 54 50.13 -14.70 7.56
N ARG A 55 50.61 -13.97 8.58
CA ARG A 55 51.94 -14.22 9.15
C ARG A 55 52.00 -15.16 10.34
N ASN A 56 50.94 -15.39 11.14
CA ASN A 56 51.17 -16.13 12.41
C ASN A 56 50.01 -16.89 13.06
N GLY A 57 48.81 -17.04 12.47
CA GLY A 57 47.79 -17.99 12.98
C GLY A 57 47.49 -17.96 14.50
N VAL A 58 47.71 -16.84 15.20
CA VAL A 58 47.53 -16.66 16.65
C VAL A 58 46.99 -15.26 16.94
N GLU A 59 46.22 -15.19 18.02
CA GLU A 59 45.39 -14.09 18.53
C GLU A 59 45.91 -12.65 18.36
N PHE A 60 44.93 -11.78 18.13
CA PHE A 60 45.05 -10.37 17.79
C PHE A 60 45.61 -9.53 18.97
N ASP A 61 46.81 -8.96 18.84
CA ASP A 61 47.30 -7.93 19.78
C ASP A 61 46.76 -6.54 19.40
N MET A 62 45.67 -6.15 20.07
CA MET A 62 44.95 -4.87 19.91
C MET A 62 45.75 -3.63 20.34
N SER A 63 46.96 -3.78 20.88
CA SER A 63 47.78 -2.65 21.35
C SER A 63 48.24 -1.72 20.22
N ARG A 64 48.43 -2.24 18.99
CA ARG A 64 48.93 -1.47 17.83
C ARG A 64 47.85 -0.64 17.13
N LEU A 65 46.60 -1.12 17.11
CA LEU A 65 45.43 -0.38 16.60
C LEU A 65 45.10 0.88 17.42
N ARG A 66 45.52 0.90 18.69
CA ARG A 66 45.25 1.98 19.63
C ARG A 66 45.84 3.32 19.18
N HIS A 67 46.91 3.31 18.39
CA HIS A 67 47.54 4.51 17.84
C HIS A 67 46.78 5.06 16.61
N PHE A 68 46.23 4.18 15.79
CA PHE A 68 45.41 4.52 14.62
C PHE A 68 44.02 5.05 15.01
N MET A 69 43.48 4.58 16.13
CA MET A 69 42.20 5.03 16.68
C MET A 69 42.24 6.33 17.48
N LYS A 70 43.42 6.93 17.71
CA LYS A 70 43.57 8.24 18.37
C LYS A 70 43.29 9.41 17.43
N SER A 71 43.35 9.21 16.11
CA SER A 71 43.09 10.23 15.08
C SER A 71 41.65 10.24 14.57
N LEU A 72 40.81 9.29 15.00
CA LEU A 72 39.37 9.31 14.72
C LEU A 72 38.68 10.25 15.72
N PRO A 73 37.75 11.12 15.27
CA PRO A 73 37.03 12.05 16.14
C PRO A 73 36.39 11.33 17.33
N THR A 74 36.51 11.91 18.53
CA THR A 74 36.04 11.36 19.81
C THR A 74 34.52 11.15 19.92
N SER A 75 33.73 11.49 18.91
CA SER A 75 32.28 11.33 18.89
C SER A 75 31.78 9.90 18.61
N LEU A 76 32.67 8.92 18.41
CA LEU A 76 32.32 7.54 18.04
C LEU A 76 32.82 6.52 19.07
N SER A 77 32.55 6.75 20.35
CA SER A 77 32.90 5.82 21.44
C SER A 77 32.23 4.44 21.31
N PHE A 78 31.08 4.37 20.62
CA PHE A 78 30.31 3.15 20.42
C PHE A 78 30.96 2.16 19.42
N GLU A 79 31.93 2.59 18.62
CA GLU A 79 32.48 1.77 17.52
C GLU A 79 33.71 0.96 17.93
N ARG A 80 34.41 1.31 19.02
CA ARG A 80 35.64 0.61 19.45
C ARG A 80 35.42 -0.85 19.80
N ASP A 81 34.34 -1.14 20.52
CA ASP A 81 34.00 -2.51 20.95
C ASP A 81 33.38 -3.32 19.81
N ALA A 82 32.74 -2.65 18.85
CA ALA A 82 32.19 -3.26 17.65
C ALA A 82 33.30 -3.71 16.67
N ILE A 83 34.40 -2.95 16.55
CA ILE A 83 35.51 -3.23 15.63
C ILE A 83 36.25 -4.54 15.97
N SER A 84 36.38 -4.85 17.26
CA SER A 84 36.92 -6.14 17.75
C SER A 84 36.04 -7.35 17.34
N LEU A 85 34.72 -7.14 17.29
CA LEU A 85 33.71 -8.13 16.91
C LEU A 85 33.48 -8.23 15.38
N LEU A 86 34.01 -7.29 14.59
CA LEU A 86 33.76 -7.13 13.15
C LEU A 86 34.80 -7.83 12.25
N THR A 87 35.99 -8.14 12.77
CA THR A 87 37.17 -8.52 11.96
C THR A 87 37.12 -9.92 11.34
N THR A 88 36.28 -10.85 11.83
CA THR A 88 36.30 -12.24 11.34
C THR A 88 35.16 -12.61 10.38
N ALA A 89 34.14 -11.76 10.19
CA ALA A 89 32.99 -12.08 9.33
C ALA A 89 32.27 -10.91 8.62
N LYS A 90 32.66 -9.63 8.79
CA LYS A 90 31.73 -8.50 8.54
C LYS A 90 32.22 -7.36 7.63
N TYR A 91 33.12 -7.58 6.66
CA TYR A 91 33.48 -6.53 5.69
C TYR A 91 32.37 -6.23 4.67
N ALA A 92 31.85 -7.25 3.98
CA ALA A 92 30.74 -7.08 3.03
C ALA A 92 29.46 -6.56 3.74
N PHE A 93 29.27 -6.94 5.01
CA PHE A 93 28.20 -6.40 5.84
C PHE A 93 28.41 -4.92 6.16
N PHE A 94 29.63 -4.52 6.53
CA PHE A 94 29.96 -3.13 6.82
C PHE A 94 29.90 -2.24 5.57
N GLU A 95 30.45 -2.67 4.44
CA GLU A 95 30.36 -1.96 3.16
C GLU A 95 28.89 -1.77 2.75
N LYS A 96 28.09 -2.84 2.80
CA LYS A 96 26.65 -2.76 2.51
C LYS A 96 25.94 -1.79 3.46
N ARG A 97 26.28 -1.80 4.75
CA ARG A 97 25.66 -0.92 5.76
C ARG A 97 26.08 0.54 5.57
N LEU A 98 27.36 0.81 5.32
CA LEU A 98 27.87 2.16 5.05
C LEU A 98 27.27 2.73 3.76
N LEU A 99 27.22 1.94 2.68
CA LEU A 99 26.58 2.34 1.42
C LEU A 99 25.09 2.63 1.61
N THR A 100 24.42 1.86 2.47
CA THR A 100 23.02 2.10 2.84
C THR A 100 22.87 3.44 3.56
N ILE A 101 23.68 3.71 4.59
CA ILE A 101 23.65 4.98 5.34
C ILE A 101 23.91 6.19 4.41
N LEU A 102 24.92 6.09 3.53
CA LEU A 102 25.23 7.16 2.59
C LEU A 102 24.10 7.40 1.59
N LYS A 103 23.50 6.33 1.05
CA LYS A 103 22.35 6.43 0.15
C LYS A 103 21.14 7.08 0.84
N THR A 104 20.86 6.70 2.09
CA THR A 104 19.80 7.30 2.90
C THR A 104 20.04 8.80 3.10
N ASN A 105 21.25 9.20 3.49
CA ASN A 105 21.56 10.63 3.72
C ASN A 105 21.48 11.45 2.44
N ILE A 106 22.03 10.95 1.32
CA ILE A 106 21.93 11.62 0.02
C ILE A 106 20.46 11.76 -0.41
N PHE A 107 19.65 10.73 -0.18
CA PHE A 107 18.24 10.76 -0.54
C PHE A 107 17.45 11.78 0.29
N LYS A 108 17.74 11.92 1.59
CA LYS A 108 17.15 12.96 2.45
C LYS A 108 17.50 14.37 2.01
N ASP A 109 18.77 14.61 1.68
CA ASP A 109 19.21 15.91 1.17
C ASP A 109 18.49 16.24 -0.16
N TYR A 110 18.34 15.23 -1.03
CA TYR A 110 17.59 15.37 -2.28
C TYR A 110 16.12 15.72 -2.03
N VAL A 111 15.44 15.00 -1.12
CA VAL A 111 14.05 15.25 -0.73
C VAL A 111 13.89 16.67 -0.18
N SER A 112 14.78 17.11 0.72
CA SER A 112 14.77 18.46 1.29
C SER A 112 14.93 19.54 0.22
N LEU A 113 15.83 19.33 -0.74
CA LEU A 113 16.01 20.23 -1.87
C LEU A 113 14.79 20.26 -2.78
N LEU A 114 14.22 19.09 -3.09
CA LEU A 114 13.03 18.96 -3.91
C LEU A 114 11.85 19.70 -3.28
N LYS A 115 11.61 19.53 -1.97
CA LYS A 115 10.57 20.25 -1.22
C LYS A 115 10.74 21.77 -1.35
N ARG A 116 11.96 22.29 -1.17
CA ARG A 116 12.26 23.73 -1.34
C ARG A 116 12.03 24.22 -2.76
N ARG A 117 12.28 23.41 -3.79
CA ARG A 117 12.03 23.77 -5.20
C ARG A 117 10.55 23.75 -5.53
N LEU A 118 9.83 22.70 -5.16
CA LEU A 118 8.38 22.58 -5.39
C LEU A 118 7.61 23.75 -4.77
N ASN A 119 8.02 24.22 -3.59
CA ASN A 119 7.43 25.40 -2.94
C ASN A 119 7.63 26.72 -3.73
N LYS A 120 8.58 26.76 -4.66
CA LYS A 120 8.86 27.92 -5.51
C LYS A 120 8.31 27.77 -6.93
N CYS A 121 7.91 26.55 -7.32
CA CYS A 121 7.40 26.30 -8.66
C CYS A 121 6.00 26.90 -8.82
N ALA A 122 5.84 27.76 -9.82
CA ALA A 122 4.53 28.27 -10.23
C ALA A 122 3.97 27.53 -11.47
N ILE A 123 4.83 26.82 -12.21
CA ILE A 123 4.51 26.25 -13.52
C ILE A 123 4.40 24.73 -13.43
N VAL A 124 3.26 24.18 -13.89
CA VAL A 124 2.97 22.73 -13.85
C VAL A 124 4.02 21.90 -14.60
N GLU A 125 4.58 22.42 -15.69
CA GLU A 125 5.60 21.70 -16.47
C GLU A 125 6.93 21.54 -15.73
N GLU A 126 7.31 22.54 -14.93
CA GLU A 126 8.49 22.44 -14.06
C GLU A 126 8.27 21.36 -12.98
N VAL A 127 7.07 21.32 -12.41
CA VAL A 127 6.67 20.28 -11.45
C VAL A 127 6.80 18.89 -12.08
N LYS A 128 6.28 18.68 -13.29
CA LYS A 128 6.41 17.39 -13.99
C LYS A 128 7.85 16.99 -14.20
N ASN A 129 8.72 17.93 -14.60
CA ASN A 129 10.13 17.66 -14.80
C ASN A 129 10.84 17.27 -13.49
N LEU A 130 10.53 17.96 -12.38
CA LEU A 130 11.06 17.64 -11.06
C LEU A 130 10.57 16.26 -10.57
N LEU A 131 9.28 15.97 -10.72
CA LEU A 131 8.69 14.68 -10.39
C LEU A 131 9.31 13.54 -11.23
N GLY A 132 9.49 13.75 -12.53
CA GLY A 132 10.14 12.78 -13.40
C GLY A 132 11.58 12.48 -12.98
N LYS A 133 12.33 13.49 -12.54
CA LYS A 133 13.68 13.31 -11.96
C LYS A 133 13.61 12.55 -10.64
N PHE A 134 12.67 12.89 -9.75
CA PHE A 134 12.49 12.20 -8.47
C PHE A 134 12.16 10.72 -8.65
N LEU A 135 11.23 10.39 -9.55
CA LEU A 135 10.86 9.00 -9.84
C LEU A 135 12.07 8.18 -10.30
N LYS A 136 12.93 8.75 -11.16
CA LYS A 136 14.19 8.11 -11.58
C LYS A 136 15.11 7.84 -10.38
N VAL A 137 15.24 8.79 -9.46
CA VAL A 137 16.04 8.61 -8.23
C VAL A 137 15.45 7.49 -7.37
N CYS A 138 14.13 7.45 -7.15
CA CYS A 138 13.46 6.40 -6.38
C CYS A 138 13.63 4.99 -6.97
N HIS A 139 13.83 4.87 -8.28
CA HIS A 139 14.12 3.58 -8.92
C HIS A 139 15.57 3.12 -8.72
N ILE A 140 16.50 4.04 -8.47
CA ILE A 140 17.94 3.75 -8.34
C ILE A 140 18.32 3.56 -6.87
N VAL A 141 17.73 4.36 -5.97
CA VAL A 141 18.01 4.26 -4.54
C VAL A 141 17.34 2.99 -4.00
N PRO A 142 18.14 2.01 -3.52
CA PRO A 142 17.60 0.77 -2.98
C PRO A 142 16.76 1.07 -1.74
N ARG A 143 15.64 0.35 -1.63
CA ARG A 143 14.70 0.48 -0.51
C ARG A 143 15.37 0.02 0.79
N PRO A 144 15.20 0.74 1.91
CA PRO A 144 15.63 0.25 3.21
C PRO A 144 14.87 -1.05 3.55
N LEU A 145 15.56 -1.98 4.22
CA LEU A 145 14.99 -3.27 4.64
C LEU A 145 14.14 -3.12 5.91
N GLU A 146 14.41 -2.11 6.72
CA GLU A 146 13.73 -1.79 7.97
C GLU A 146 13.42 -0.28 7.96
N ILE A 147 12.20 0.12 8.33
CA ILE A 147 11.78 1.53 8.36
C ILE A 147 12.29 2.18 9.65
N SER A 148 13.30 3.03 9.53
CA SER A 148 13.74 3.92 10.61
C SER A 148 12.79 5.11 10.79
N ASP A 149 12.88 5.84 11.91
CA ASP A 149 12.08 7.06 12.12
C ASP A 149 12.32 8.10 11.03
N GLU A 150 13.52 8.11 10.47
CA GLU A 150 13.90 9.04 9.41
C GLU A 150 13.33 8.61 8.04
N ASP A 151 12.99 7.33 7.88
CA ASP A 151 12.26 6.85 6.70
C ASP A 151 10.80 7.30 6.74
N ILE A 152 10.20 7.48 7.92
CA ILE A 152 8.84 8.01 8.10
C ILE A 152 8.71 9.39 7.45
N GLU A 153 9.67 10.30 7.67
CA GLU A 153 9.68 11.64 7.06
C GLU A 153 9.67 11.58 5.53
N ILE A 154 10.39 10.61 4.97
CA ILE A 154 10.44 10.38 3.52
C ILE A 154 9.07 9.91 3.00
N TYR A 155 8.40 9.00 3.70
CA TYR A 155 7.05 8.56 3.34
C TYR A 155 6.04 9.69 3.41
N GLU A 156 6.07 10.48 4.49
CA GLU A 156 5.23 11.65 4.65
C GLU A 156 5.44 12.62 3.49
N PHE A 157 6.70 12.88 3.11
CA PHE A 157 7.01 13.68 1.93
C PHE A 157 6.45 13.09 0.63
N MET A 158 6.53 11.77 0.41
CA MET A 158 5.95 11.16 -0.80
C MET A 158 4.43 11.28 -0.84
N ALA A 159 3.76 11.16 0.32
CA ALA A 159 2.32 11.37 0.43
C ALA A 159 1.94 12.84 0.18
N GLU A 160 2.69 13.78 0.76
CA GLU A 160 2.58 15.23 0.46
C GLU A 160 2.78 15.50 -1.03
N LEU A 161 3.74 14.82 -1.67
CA LEU A 161 4.02 14.97 -3.10
C LEU A 161 2.85 14.51 -3.98
N LEU A 162 2.17 13.44 -3.58
CA LEU A 162 0.96 12.98 -4.27
C LEU A 162 -0.20 13.96 -4.08
N GLU A 163 -0.37 14.54 -2.88
CA GLU A 163 -1.31 15.65 -2.65
C GLU A 163 -0.97 16.87 -3.50
N PHE A 164 0.31 17.20 -3.60
CA PHE A 164 0.79 18.30 -4.42
C PHE A 164 0.45 18.09 -5.89
N CYS A 165 0.62 16.87 -6.41
CA CYS A 165 0.20 16.51 -7.78
C CYS A 165 -1.29 16.77 -8.01
N TYR A 166 -2.13 16.48 -7.02
CA TYR A 166 -3.55 16.79 -7.05
C TYR A 166 -3.81 18.30 -7.04
N ASN A 167 -3.20 19.04 -6.11
CA ASN A 167 -3.39 20.49 -5.97
C ASN A 167 -2.97 21.28 -7.23
N VAL A 168 -1.88 20.86 -7.89
CA VAL A 168 -1.43 21.47 -9.16
C VAL A 168 -2.02 20.80 -10.41
N ASN A 169 -2.93 19.83 -10.21
CA ASN A 169 -3.69 19.14 -11.26
C ASN A 169 -2.81 18.50 -12.36
N VAL A 170 -1.77 17.77 -11.96
CA VAL A 170 -0.89 17.02 -12.88
C VAL A 170 -1.72 16.05 -13.71
N GLN A 171 -1.67 16.17 -15.05
CA GLN A 171 -2.46 15.33 -15.97
C GLN A 171 -1.76 14.04 -16.43
N ASP A 172 -0.47 13.90 -16.18
CA ASP A 172 0.30 12.71 -16.56
C ASP A 172 -0.07 11.53 -15.64
N SER A 173 -0.81 10.57 -16.20
CA SER A 173 -1.33 9.43 -15.44
C SER A 173 -0.26 8.40 -15.11
N HIS A 174 0.75 8.23 -15.96
CA HIS A 174 1.82 7.27 -15.69
C HIS A 174 2.70 7.75 -14.55
N MET A 175 2.99 9.04 -14.50
CA MET A 175 3.75 9.65 -13.40
C MET A 175 3.01 9.54 -12.05
N VAL A 176 1.73 9.92 -12.01
CA VAL A 176 0.90 9.83 -10.79
C VAL A 176 0.83 8.39 -10.29
N ILE A 177 0.60 7.43 -11.20
CA ILE A 177 0.55 6.01 -10.83
C ILE A 177 1.91 5.45 -10.44
N SER A 178 3.01 5.93 -11.03
CA SER A 178 4.36 5.51 -10.62
C SER A 178 4.68 5.99 -9.21
N LEU A 179 4.33 7.24 -8.88
CA LEU A 179 4.46 7.76 -7.52
C LEU A 179 3.59 6.97 -6.53
N LEU A 180 2.34 6.70 -6.89
CA LEU A 180 1.42 5.89 -6.09
C LEU A 180 1.99 4.50 -5.80
N LYS A 181 2.51 3.83 -6.83
CA LYS A 181 3.15 2.52 -6.68
C LYS A 181 4.31 2.57 -5.72
N ILE A 182 5.22 3.55 -5.87
CA ILE A 182 6.37 3.71 -4.99
C ILE A 182 5.93 3.85 -3.53
N ILE A 183 4.92 4.67 -3.25
CA ILE A 183 4.39 4.88 -1.89
C ILE A 183 3.91 3.56 -1.28
N ILE A 184 3.10 2.78 -2.02
CA ILE A 184 2.54 1.50 -1.56
C ILE A 184 3.64 0.44 -1.38
N ASP A 185 4.51 0.34 -2.38
CA ASP A 185 5.59 -0.64 -2.47
C ASP A 185 6.63 -0.49 -1.37
N TRP A 186 6.91 0.76 -0.99
CA TRP A 186 7.86 1.06 0.06
C TRP A 186 7.26 0.62 1.41
N TYR A 187 5.98 0.92 1.67
CA TYR A 187 5.34 0.63 2.94
C TYR A 187 5.33 -0.88 3.26
N THR A 188 5.07 -1.73 2.27
CA THR A 188 4.84 -3.18 2.44
C THR A 188 5.97 -3.95 3.15
N LYS A 189 7.18 -3.38 3.27
CA LYS A 189 8.34 -4.08 3.84
C LYS A 189 8.55 -3.91 5.35
N ASP A 190 7.70 -3.16 6.05
CA ASP A 190 7.73 -3.13 7.51
C ASP A 190 7.08 -4.40 8.08
N ILE A 191 7.90 -5.45 8.27
CA ILE A 191 7.48 -6.79 8.71
C ILE A 191 6.90 -6.76 10.14
N ALA A 192 7.14 -5.69 10.91
CA ALA A 192 6.74 -5.62 12.31
C ALA A 192 5.34 -5.03 12.55
N ASP A 193 4.69 -4.43 11.54
CA ASP A 193 3.35 -3.82 11.65
C ASP A 193 3.20 -2.82 12.84
N THR A 194 4.32 -2.33 13.38
CA THR A 194 4.33 -1.53 14.63
C THR A 194 4.36 -0.03 14.38
N ARG A 195 4.69 0.42 13.17
CA ARG A 195 4.83 1.84 12.83
C ARG A 195 3.78 2.23 11.79
N HIS A 196 2.77 2.97 12.24
CA HIS A 196 1.80 3.61 11.36
C HIS A 196 2.35 4.96 10.91
N VAL A 197 2.62 5.12 9.60
CA VAL A 197 2.97 6.44 9.06
C VAL A 197 1.69 7.26 8.92
N ARG A 198 1.66 8.43 9.58
CA ARG A 198 0.52 9.33 9.50
C ARG A 198 0.38 9.86 8.09
N GLN A 199 -0.78 9.64 7.50
CA GLN A 199 -1.07 10.06 6.14
C GLN A 199 -1.74 11.46 6.13
N PRO A 200 -1.45 12.32 5.13
CA PRO A 200 -2.00 13.68 5.06
C PRO A 200 -3.49 13.70 4.76
N LEU A 201 -4.30 14.48 5.46
CA LEU A 201 -5.74 14.55 5.18
C LEU A 201 -6.03 15.11 3.77
N TYR A 202 -6.22 14.22 2.80
CA TYR A 202 -6.50 14.63 1.43
C TYR A 202 -7.87 15.31 1.31
N LYS A 203 -7.90 16.39 0.54
CA LYS A 203 -9.12 17.16 0.25
C LYS A 203 -10.15 16.35 -0.51
N GLN A 204 -11.41 16.77 -0.44
CA GLN A 204 -12.49 16.24 -1.27
C GLN A 204 -12.08 16.28 -2.75
N GLY A 205 -12.37 15.19 -3.48
CA GLY A 205 -12.01 15.04 -4.89
C GLY A 205 -10.68 14.30 -5.16
N PHE A 206 -9.79 14.18 -4.17
CA PHE A 206 -8.53 13.44 -4.34
C PHE A 206 -8.75 11.97 -4.75
N LEU A 207 -9.74 11.30 -4.16
CA LEU A 207 -10.10 9.93 -4.55
C LEU A 207 -10.46 9.84 -6.04
N ARG A 208 -11.29 10.78 -6.54
CA ARG A 208 -11.68 10.83 -7.96
C ARG A 208 -10.47 11.12 -8.84
N TYR A 209 -9.54 11.95 -8.38
CA TYR A 209 -8.29 12.22 -9.07
C TYR A 209 -7.47 10.94 -9.26
N ILE A 210 -7.22 10.19 -8.19
CA ILE A 210 -6.46 8.93 -8.27
C ILE A 210 -7.17 7.90 -9.15
N LEU A 211 -8.48 7.70 -8.99
CA LEU A 211 -9.25 6.76 -9.82
C LEU A 211 -9.24 7.16 -11.31
N LYS A 212 -9.31 8.46 -11.62
CA LYS A 212 -9.20 8.94 -13.00
C LYS A 212 -7.83 8.59 -13.61
N HIS A 213 -6.75 8.77 -12.83
CA HIS A 213 -5.41 8.43 -13.29
C HIS A 213 -5.20 6.92 -13.41
N SER A 214 -5.74 6.12 -12.49
CA SER A 214 -5.64 4.65 -12.59
C SER A 214 -6.35 4.14 -13.84
N MET A 215 -7.54 4.67 -14.15
CA MET A 215 -8.28 4.30 -15.35
C MET A 215 -7.53 4.68 -16.63
N LYS A 216 -7.03 5.91 -16.71
CA LYS A 216 -6.24 6.38 -17.87
C LYS A 216 -4.97 5.56 -18.08
N ALA A 217 -4.29 5.19 -17.00
CA ALA A 217 -3.08 4.39 -17.04
C ALA A 217 -3.35 2.88 -17.18
N ARG A 218 -4.62 2.45 -17.25
CA ARG A 218 -5.06 1.04 -17.22
C ARG A 218 -4.43 0.24 -16.07
N PHE A 219 -4.42 0.86 -14.90
CA PHE A 219 -3.82 0.30 -13.70
C PHE A 219 -4.89 -0.22 -12.76
N ASP A 220 -4.86 -1.53 -12.48
CA ASP A 220 -5.78 -2.16 -11.55
C ASP A 220 -5.35 -1.89 -10.10
N LEU A 221 -5.79 -0.73 -9.61
CA LEU A 221 -5.50 -0.29 -8.25
C LEU A 221 -6.08 -1.24 -7.20
N SER A 222 -7.21 -1.90 -7.49
CA SER A 222 -7.88 -2.80 -6.54
C SER A 222 -7.06 -4.07 -6.34
N SER A 223 -6.69 -4.74 -7.45
CA SER A 223 -5.84 -5.92 -7.41
C SER A 223 -4.43 -5.62 -6.92
N PHE A 224 -3.91 -4.42 -7.20
CA PHE A 224 -2.63 -4.01 -6.65
C PHE A 224 -2.70 -3.86 -5.14
N CYS A 225 -3.63 -3.06 -4.62
CA CYS A 225 -3.80 -2.85 -3.18
C CYS A 225 -4.10 -4.15 -2.41
N SER A 226 -4.83 -5.11 -2.99
CA SER A 226 -5.12 -6.38 -2.30
C SER A 226 -3.90 -7.28 -2.07
N LYS A 227 -2.82 -7.06 -2.82
CA LYS A 227 -1.54 -7.78 -2.62
C LYS A 227 -0.69 -7.16 -1.51
N HIS A 228 -1.10 -6.02 -0.96
CA HIS A 228 -0.39 -5.29 0.08
C HIS A 228 -1.26 -5.25 1.35
N PRO A 229 -0.74 -5.64 2.53
CA PRO A 229 -1.53 -5.71 3.75
C PRO A 229 -2.27 -4.40 4.06
N SER A 230 -3.55 -4.49 4.41
CA SER A 230 -4.44 -3.34 4.64
C SER A 230 -4.12 -2.53 5.91
N ALA A 231 -3.29 -3.08 6.82
CA ALA A 231 -2.85 -2.43 8.06
C ALA A 231 -1.82 -1.31 7.82
N LEU A 232 -1.19 -1.34 6.66
CA LEU A 232 -0.02 -0.55 6.34
C LEU A 232 -0.42 0.77 5.64
N TRP A 233 -1.35 0.73 4.68
CA TRP A 233 -1.79 1.95 4.01
C TRP A 233 -3.25 2.25 4.35
N ASP A 234 -3.53 3.18 5.26
CA ASP A 234 -4.90 3.65 5.52
C ASP A 234 -5.65 4.08 4.24
N TYR A 235 -4.95 4.55 3.19
CA TYR A 235 -5.59 4.77 1.88
C TYR A 235 -5.95 3.52 1.10
N SER A 236 -5.32 2.35 1.32
CA SER A 236 -5.83 1.10 0.72
C SER A 236 -7.28 0.89 1.14
N ARG A 237 -7.60 1.20 2.41
CA ARG A 237 -8.98 1.22 2.92
C ARG A 237 -9.80 2.25 2.19
N SER A 238 -9.21 3.36 1.72
CA SER A 238 -9.85 4.40 0.90
C SER A 238 -10.29 3.92 -0.50
N PHE A 239 -9.69 2.86 -1.02
CA PHE A 239 -10.06 2.24 -2.29
C PHE A 239 -10.91 0.98 -2.14
N SER A 240 -11.13 0.50 -0.90
CA SER A 240 -12.01 -0.64 -0.63
C SER A 240 -13.48 -0.23 -0.58
N VAL A 241 -14.31 -0.88 -1.41
CA VAL A 241 -15.78 -0.71 -1.38
C VAL A 241 -16.35 -1.22 -0.06
N LEU A 242 -15.84 -2.35 0.45
CA LEU A 242 -16.23 -2.93 1.74
C LEU A 242 -16.05 -1.92 2.89
N ASN A 243 -14.87 -1.29 2.97
CA ASN A 243 -14.62 -0.25 3.98
C ASN A 243 -15.52 0.96 3.78
N ALA A 244 -15.70 1.45 2.54
CA ALA A 244 -16.58 2.58 2.26
C ALA A 244 -18.02 2.32 2.76
N VAL A 245 -18.54 1.11 2.53
CA VAL A 245 -19.86 0.71 2.99
C VAL A 245 -19.90 0.56 4.50
N ALA A 246 -18.89 -0.06 5.10
CA ALA A 246 -18.83 -0.29 6.53
C ALA A 246 -18.75 1.03 7.33
N PHE A 247 -18.10 2.06 6.80
CA PHE A 247 -18.12 3.42 7.37
C PHE A 247 -19.38 4.22 7.03
N GLY A 248 -20.30 3.69 6.22
CA GLY A 248 -21.46 4.43 5.73
C GLY A 248 -21.10 5.62 4.83
N ASN A 249 -19.96 5.59 4.13
CA ASN A 249 -19.59 6.67 3.23
C ASN A 249 -20.25 6.47 1.86
N VAL A 250 -21.47 6.99 1.70
CA VAL A 250 -22.30 6.82 0.50
C VAL A 250 -21.64 7.42 -0.74
N GLU A 251 -21.09 8.64 -0.64
CA GLU A 251 -20.43 9.32 -1.77
C GLU A 251 -19.23 8.51 -2.27
N ARG A 252 -18.42 8.01 -1.33
CA ARG A 252 -17.25 7.20 -1.64
C ARG A 252 -17.63 5.85 -2.21
N THR A 253 -18.64 5.19 -1.66
CA THR A 253 -19.18 3.93 -2.19
C THR A 253 -19.64 4.12 -3.63
N LEU A 254 -20.45 5.15 -3.90
CA LEU A 254 -20.90 5.48 -5.25
C LEU A 254 -19.71 5.76 -6.18
N THR A 255 -18.75 6.56 -5.75
CA THR A 255 -17.57 6.93 -6.54
C THR A 255 -16.74 5.69 -6.94
N LEU A 256 -16.46 4.80 -5.99
CA LEU A 256 -15.71 3.56 -6.24
C LEU A 256 -16.47 2.66 -7.23
N LEU A 257 -17.77 2.46 -7.01
CA LEU A 257 -18.60 1.66 -7.89
C LEU A 257 -18.68 2.26 -9.29
N GLN A 258 -18.85 3.58 -9.43
CA GLN A 258 -18.89 4.29 -10.71
C GLN A 258 -17.62 4.06 -11.55
N HIS A 259 -16.45 4.02 -10.90
CA HIS A 259 -15.17 3.74 -11.56
C HIS A 259 -14.93 2.24 -11.81
N GLY A 260 -15.84 1.36 -11.40
CA GLY A 260 -15.73 -0.08 -11.62
C GLY A 260 -14.73 -0.77 -10.69
N VAL A 261 -14.40 -0.15 -9.55
CA VAL A 261 -13.57 -0.78 -8.51
C VAL A 261 -14.22 -2.09 -8.09
N GLU A 262 -13.39 -3.11 -7.86
CA GLU A 262 -13.86 -4.42 -7.44
C GLU A 262 -14.50 -4.32 -6.05
N ILE A 263 -15.67 -4.93 -5.88
CA ILE A 263 -16.42 -4.86 -4.62
C ILE A 263 -15.74 -5.73 -3.57
N PHE A 264 -15.28 -6.92 -3.99
CA PHE A 264 -14.58 -7.93 -3.19
C PHE A 264 -13.32 -8.32 -3.93
N THR A 265 -12.16 -8.04 -3.35
CA THR A 265 -10.90 -8.53 -3.92
C THR A 265 -10.70 -10.01 -3.56
N VAL A 266 -9.80 -10.68 -4.28
CA VAL A 266 -9.41 -12.07 -3.96
C VAL A 266 -8.91 -12.19 -2.52
N GLY A 267 -8.11 -11.22 -2.06
CA GLY A 267 -7.61 -11.17 -0.67
C GLY A 267 -8.74 -11.07 0.35
N ASP A 268 -9.74 -10.20 0.12
CA ASP A 268 -10.89 -10.08 1.03
C ASP A 268 -11.66 -11.40 1.16
N LEU A 269 -11.79 -12.16 0.05
CA LEU A 269 -12.46 -13.45 0.04
C LEU A 269 -11.67 -14.53 0.77
N GLU A 270 -10.34 -14.55 0.61
CA GLU A 270 -9.43 -15.46 1.32
C GLU A 270 -9.48 -15.20 2.83
N GLU A 271 -9.44 -13.93 3.27
CA GLU A 271 -9.55 -13.53 4.68
C GLU A 271 -10.92 -13.86 5.29
N SER A 272 -12.00 -13.79 4.49
CA SER A 272 -13.35 -14.12 4.94
C SER A 272 -13.59 -15.63 5.04
N GLY A 273 -12.79 -16.43 4.34
CA GLY A 273 -12.85 -17.89 4.35
C GLY A 273 -12.50 -18.48 5.71
N HIS A 274 -12.57 -19.81 5.84
CA HIS A 274 -12.14 -20.46 7.09
C HIS A 274 -10.61 -20.41 7.30
N GLY A 275 -9.84 -19.98 6.27
CA GLY A 275 -8.40 -19.76 6.37
C GLY A 275 -7.57 -21.04 6.53
N ILE A 276 -8.17 -22.20 6.28
CA ILE A 276 -7.49 -23.50 6.46
C ILE A 276 -6.95 -23.92 5.09
N ALA A 277 -5.63 -23.98 4.99
CA ALA A 277 -4.96 -24.46 3.78
C ALA A 277 -5.43 -25.89 3.43
N ASN A 278 -5.57 -26.17 2.13
CA ASN A 278 -5.97 -27.47 1.57
C ASN A 278 -7.40 -27.93 1.87
N ILE A 279 -8.21 -27.14 2.57
CA ILE A 279 -9.64 -27.39 2.73
C ILE A 279 -10.39 -26.44 1.79
N PRO A 280 -11.27 -26.94 0.90
CA PRO A 280 -11.99 -26.09 -0.02
C PRO A 280 -13.01 -25.23 0.74
N GLN A 281 -13.15 -23.98 0.32
CA GLN A 281 -14.11 -23.06 0.90
C GLN A 281 -15.54 -23.56 0.66
N VAL A 282 -16.28 -23.80 1.74
CA VAL A 282 -17.64 -24.39 1.69
C VAL A 282 -18.71 -23.34 1.46
N ILE A 283 -18.62 -22.22 2.19
CA ILE A 283 -19.56 -21.11 2.02
C ILE A 283 -19.29 -20.43 0.66
N PRO A 284 -20.31 -20.27 -0.21
CA PRO A 284 -20.13 -19.58 -1.48
C PRO A 284 -19.56 -18.15 -1.29
N PRO A 285 -18.68 -17.66 -2.19
CA PRO A 285 -18.08 -16.33 -2.08
C PRO A 285 -19.08 -15.20 -1.84
N ARG A 286 -20.26 -15.29 -2.46
CA ARG A 286 -21.32 -14.27 -2.33
C ARG A 286 -21.97 -14.25 -0.93
N HIS A 287 -22.02 -15.39 -0.25
CA HIS A 287 -22.51 -15.46 1.13
C HIS A 287 -21.45 -14.92 2.09
N LEU A 288 -20.18 -15.28 1.86
CA LEU A 288 -19.04 -14.71 2.59
C LEU A 288 -19.00 -13.19 2.47
N PHE A 289 -19.26 -12.66 1.28
CA PHE A 289 -19.40 -11.24 1.04
C PHE A 289 -20.39 -10.57 2.00
N ILE A 290 -21.64 -11.05 2.06
CA ILE A 290 -22.65 -10.47 2.97
C ILE A 290 -22.19 -10.57 4.42
N LEU A 291 -21.70 -11.73 4.84
CA LEU A 291 -21.23 -11.95 6.21
C LEU A 291 -20.07 -11.00 6.56
N GLN A 292 -19.14 -10.78 5.64
CA GLN A 292 -18.01 -9.88 5.82
C GLN A 292 -18.45 -8.42 5.87
N MET A 293 -19.41 -8.00 5.05
CA MET A 293 -19.99 -6.65 5.16
C MET A 293 -20.64 -6.42 6.52
N MET A 294 -21.44 -7.38 6.99
CA MET A 294 -22.07 -7.29 8.31
C MET A 294 -21.03 -7.27 9.43
N HIS A 295 -19.99 -8.11 9.32
CA HIS A 295 -18.87 -8.10 10.23
C HIS A 295 -18.19 -6.73 10.31
N MET A 296 -17.83 -6.15 9.16
CA MET A 296 -17.13 -4.87 9.08
C MET A 296 -17.99 -3.71 9.59
N MET A 297 -19.26 -3.64 9.20
CA MET A 297 -20.20 -2.64 9.74
C MET A 297 -20.28 -2.73 11.26
N ARG A 298 -20.44 -3.95 11.79
CA ARG A 298 -20.49 -4.18 13.23
C ARG A 298 -19.19 -3.76 13.92
N SER A 299 -18.03 -4.14 13.38
CA SER A 299 -16.72 -3.78 13.96
C SER A 299 -16.54 -2.26 14.02
N ILE A 300 -16.92 -1.53 12.98
CA ILE A 300 -16.85 -0.07 12.97
C ILE A 300 -17.87 0.54 13.94
N ASN A 301 -19.10 0.03 13.97
CA ASN A 301 -20.11 0.50 14.92
C ASN A 301 -19.66 0.28 16.36
N LEU A 302 -18.99 -0.85 16.66
CA LEU A 302 -18.39 -1.11 17.97
C LEU A 302 -17.26 -0.13 18.30
N LEU A 303 -16.39 0.19 17.35
CA LEU A 303 -15.32 1.17 17.55
C LEU A 303 -15.89 2.57 17.84
N ILE A 304 -16.93 2.98 17.13
CA ILE A 304 -17.61 4.27 17.33
C ILE A 304 -18.38 4.28 18.66
N LEU A 305 -19.10 3.19 18.99
CA LEU A 305 -19.90 3.08 20.22
C LEU A 305 -19.05 2.88 21.48
N ASN A 306 -17.89 2.23 21.41
CA ASN A 306 -16.97 2.16 22.56
C ASN A 306 -16.43 3.55 22.95
N ALA A 307 -16.46 4.54 22.04
CA ALA A 307 -16.22 5.94 22.37
C ALA A 307 -17.42 6.62 23.08
N VAL A 308 -18.62 6.02 23.01
CA VAL A 308 -19.89 6.57 23.50
C VAL A 308 -20.62 5.49 24.31
N ARG A 309 -20.25 5.33 25.59
CA ARG A 309 -20.80 4.35 26.57
C ARG A 309 -22.29 4.01 26.30
N SER A 310 -22.60 2.88 25.67
CA SER A 310 -23.99 2.42 25.51
C SER A 310 -24.14 0.89 25.40
N THR A 311 -25.37 0.45 25.64
CA THR A 311 -25.85 -0.89 25.98
C THR A 311 -25.90 -1.89 24.81
N ASP A 312 -25.86 -3.19 25.15
CA ASP A 312 -25.73 -4.37 24.25
C ASP A 312 -26.70 -4.44 23.04
N PHE A 313 -27.81 -3.69 23.04
CA PHE A 313 -28.81 -3.75 21.96
C PHE A 313 -28.42 -3.00 20.68
N GLY A 314 -27.46 -2.06 20.72
CA GLY A 314 -27.00 -1.31 19.55
C GLY A 314 -26.06 -2.08 18.60
N LEU A 315 -25.53 -3.25 19.02
CA LEU A 315 -24.35 -3.88 18.42
C LEU A 315 -24.60 -4.64 17.11
N TYR A 316 -25.86 -4.87 16.74
CA TYR A 316 -26.28 -5.56 15.50
C TYR A 316 -27.21 -4.67 14.67
N SER A 317 -26.91 -3.37 14.64
CA SER A 317 -27.62 -2.38 13.83
C SER A 317 -26.73 -1.86 12.72
N ALA A 318 -27.35 -1.43 11.62
CA ALA A 318 -26.70 -0.69 10.55
C ALA A 318 -27.27 0.74 10.50
N THR A 319 -26.41 1.74 10.38
CA THR A 319 -26.81 3.13 10.19
C THR A 319 -27.53 3.30 8.85
N GLN A 320 -28.29 4.39 8.70
CA GLN A 320 -29.00 4.65 7.44
C GLN A 320 -28.03 4.77 6.26
N ASP A 321 -26.84 5.36 6.48
CA ASP A 321 -25.84 5.51 5.44
C ASP A 321 -25.13 4.20 5.09
N GLN A 322 -24.91 3.31 6.08
CA GLN A 322 -24.46 1.93 5.83
C GLN A 322 -25.47 1.17 4.96
N LYS A 323 -26.77 1.31 5.27
CA LYS A 323 -27.84 0.68 4.48
C LYS A 323 -27.87 1.18 3.05
N ARG A 324 -27.83 2.50 2.84
CA ARG A 324 -27.78 3.12 1.51
C ARG A 324 -26.53 2.69 0.73
N SER A 325 -25.39 2.59 1.39
CA SER A 325 -24.15 2.13 0.77
C SER A 325 -24.24 0.65 0.34
N PHE A 326 -24.85 -0.20 1.18
CA PHE A 326 -25.13 -1.60 0.85
C PHE A 326 -26.07 -1.73 -0.36
N GLU A 327 -27.13 -0.93 -0.43
CA GLU A 327 -28.04 -0.88 -1.58
C GLU A 327 -27.33 -0.48 -2.88
N LEU A 328 -26.44 0.52 -2.85
CA LEU A 328 -25.64 0.91 -4.00
C LEU A 328 -24.77 -0.23 -4.51
N VAL A 329 -24.15 -0.98 -3.60
CA VAL A 329 -23.39 -2.18 -3.92
C VAL A 329 -24.28 -3.22 -4.60
N TRP A 330 -25.49 -3.44 -4.07
CA TRP A 330 -26.43 -4.39 -4.63
C TRP A 330 -27.02 -3.97 -5.98
N ARG A 331 -26.97 -2.68 -6.31
CA ARG A 331 -27.26 -2.13 -7.64
C ARG A 331 -26.13 -2.41 -8.65
N ALA A 332 -24.90 -2.60 -8.19
CA ALA A 332 -23.75 -2.79 -9.08
C ALA A 332 -23.52 -4.26 -9.50
N ILE A 333 -24.10 -5.23 -8.78
CA ILE A 333 -23.90 -6.67 -9.04
C ILE A 333 -25.06 -7.31 -9.79
N PRO A 334 -24.83 -8.27 -10.70
CA PRO A 334 -25.90 -8.92 -11.47
C PRO A 334 -26.73 -9.91 -10.64
N ASP A 335 -26.28 -10.26 -9.44
CA ASP A 335 -26.82 -11.36 -8.67
C ASP A 335 -28.20 -11.06 -8.06
N PRO A 336 -29.08 -12.07 -7.93
CA PRO A 336 -30.32 -11.95 -7.18
C PRO A 336 -30.03 -11.69 -5.69
N LEU A 337 -31.03 -11.15 -4.99
CA LEU A 337 -31.00 -10.99 -3.54
C LEU A 337 -30.81 -12.35 -2.86
N ILE A 338 -29.80 -12.45 -1.99
CA ILE A 338 -29.47 -13.70 -1.29
C ILE A 338 -30.34 -13.80 -0.06
N LYS A 339 -31.05 -14.91 0.09
CA LYS A 339 -32.00 -15.08 1.20
C LYS A 339 -31.32 -15.57 2.47
N TYR A 340 -31.90 -15.20 3.61
CA TYR A 340 -31.45 -15.67 4.93
C TYR A 340 -31.27 -17.19 4.96
N LYS A 341 -32.25 -17.93 4.45
CA LYS A 341 -32.23 -19.40 4.40
C LYS A 341 -31.06 -19.96 3.58
N GLU A 342 -30.61 -19.26 2.54
CA GLU A 342 -29.50 -19.71 1.70
C GLU A 342 -28.17 -19.58 2.44
N ILE A 343 -27.99 -18.48 3.18
CA ILE A 343 -26.79 -18.25 3.98
C ILE A 343 -26.79 -19.16 5.21
N SER A 344 -27.92 -19.34 5.90
CA SER A 344 -28.01 -20.20 7.09
C SER A 344 -27.64 -21.65 6.76
N LEU A 345 -28.15 -22.17 5.64
CA LEU A 345 -27.80 -23.51 5.16
C LEU A 345 -26.31 -23.62 4.79
N ALA A 346 -25.72 -22.56 4.21
CA ALA A 346 -24.29 -22.56 3.89
C ALA A 346 -23.40 -22.56 5.16
N ILE A 347 -23.77 -21.76 6.18
CA ILE A 347 -23.07 -21.73 7.48
C ILE A 347 -23.14 -23.11 8.15
N LEU A 348 -24.32 -23.74 8.19
CA LEU A 348 -24.50 -25.06 8.76
C LEU A 348 -23.68 -26.13 8.01
N LYS A 349 -23.67 -26.08 6.67
CA LYS A 349 -22.84 -26.97 5.84
C LYS A 349 -21.35 -26.80 6.13
N GLU A 350 -20.85 -25.58 6.27
CA GLU A 350 -19.46 -25.32 6.64
C GLU A 350 -19.14 -25.92 8.01
N TYR A 351 -19.99 -25.69 9.01
CA TYR A 351 -19.80 -26.25 10.35
C TYR A 351 -19.69 -27.78 10.33
N CYS A 352 -20.68 -28.47 9.74
CA CYS A 352 -20.66 -29.93 9.67
C CYS A 352 -19.49 -30.47 8.84
N PHE A 353 -19.10 -29.75 7.79
CA PHE A 353 -17.96 -30.15 6.96
C PHE A 353 -16.64 -30.04 7.72
N LEU A 354 -16.42 -28.93 8.41
CA LEU A 354 -15.22 -28.71 9.22
C LEU A 354 -15.16 -29.66 10.42
N GLU A 355 -16.30 -29.97 11.03
CA GLU A 355 -16.43 -30.97 12.10
C GLU A 355 -15.99 -32.36 11.65
N ARG A 356 -16.41 -32.79 10.46
CA ARG A 356 -15.98 -34.07 9.87
C ARG A 356 -14.48 -34.14 9.57
N HIS A 357 -13.83 -32.99 9.38
CA HIS A 357 -12.39 -32.92 9.17
C HIS A 357 -11.61 -32.70 10.47
N TYR A 358 -12.27 -32.78 11.64
CA TYR A 358 -11.67 -32.51 12.96
C TYR A 358 -11.07 -31.10 13.07
N VAL A 359 -11.58 -30.14 12.29
CA VAL A 359 -11.16 -28.73 12.33
C VAL A 359 -12.33 -27.87 12.82
N THR A 360 -12.82 -28.12 14.03
CA THR A 360 -13.92 -27.33 14.58
C THR A 360 -13.44 -26.00 15.16
N ASN A 361 -14.05 -24.91 14.69
CA ASN A 361 -13.99 -23.62 15.36
C ASN A 361 -15.43 -23.18 15.69
N PRO A 362 -15.99 -23.60 16.83
CA PRO A 362 -17.37 -23.28 17.19
C PRO A 362 -17.62 -21.77 17.26
N MET A 363 -16.60 -20.98 17.61
CA MET A 363 -16.70 -19.52 17.61
C MET A 363 -16.95 -18.94 16.20
N ARG A 364 -16.45 -19.58 15.13
CA ARG A 364 -16.73 -19.13 13.76
C ARG A 364 -18.20 -19.30 13.40
N TYR A 365 -18.78 -20.45 13.71
CA TYR A 365 -20.20 -20.71 13.49
C TYR A 365 -21.08 -19.68 14.21
N GLU A 366 -20.83 -19.45 15.50
CA GLU A 366 -21.56 -18.46 16.29
C GLU A 366 -21.40 -17.03 15.74
N LYS A 367 -20.18 -16.65 15.33
CA LYS A 367 -19.92 -15.33 14.72
C LYS A 367 -20.71 -15.15 13.42
N ASN A 368 -20.61 -16.11 12.50
CA ASN A 368 -21.33 -16.07 11.23
C ASN A 368 -22.84 -16.04 11.43
N TRP A 369 -23.35 -16.78 12.41
CA TRP A 369 -24.77 -16.74 12.78
C TRP A 369 -25.21 -15.35 13.25
N LYS A 370 -24.41 -14.70 14.10
CA LYS A 370 -24.65 -13.34 14.56
C LYS A 370 -24.67 -12.32 13.41
N TYR A 371 -23.74 -12.45 12.45
CA TYR A 371 -23.72 -11.60 11.25
C TYR A 371 -24.93 -11.84 10.34
N LEU A 372 -25.38 -13.09 10.22
CA LEU A 372 -26.59 -13.43 9.48
C LEU A 372 -27.85 -12.83 10.11
N LEU A 373 -27.97 -12.85 11.44
CA LEU A 373 -29.09 -12.20 12.14
C LEU A 373 -29.10 -10.68 11.92
N MET A 374 -27.92 -10.05 11.90
CA MET A 374 -27.80 -8.63 11.55
C MET A 374 -28.25 -8.36 10.11
N TYR A 375 -27.90 -9.24 9.16
CA TYR A 375 -28.35 -9.11 7.78
C TYR A 375 -29.88 -9.16 7.69
N GLU A 376 -30.51 -10.11 8.38
CA GLU A 376 -31.97 -10.24 8.42
C GLU A 376 -32.65 -9.02 9.04
N SER A 377 -32.14 -8.53 10.18
CA SER A 377 -32.74 -7.40 10.90
C SER A 377 -32.60 -6.08 10.15
N CYS A 378 -31.42 -5.83 9.55
CA CYS A 378 -31.10 -4.55 8.93
C CYS A 378 -31.56 -4.45 7.48
N PHE A 379 -31.69 -5.59 6.79
CA PHE A 379 -31.98 -5.68 5.35
C PHE A 379 -33.14 -6.64 5.07
N LYS A 380 -34.20 -6.54 5.88
CA LYS A 380 -35.36 -7.45 5.88
C LYS A 380 -35.94 -7.72 4.48
N ASP A 381 -36.14 -6.69 3.68
CA ASP A 381 -36.71 -6.81 2.33
C ASP A 381 -35.83 -7.66 1.41
N MET A 382 -34.50 -7.53 1.57
CA MET A 382 -33.53 -8.31 0.81
C MET A 382 -33.48 -9.76 1.31
N ALA A 383 -33.34 -9.92 2.62
CA ALA A 383 -33.09 -11.20 3.29
C ALA A 383 -34.33 -12.13 3.31
N THR A 384 -35.53 -11.56 3.44
CA THR A 384 -36.79 -12.31 3.67
C THR A 384 -37.89 -12.03 2.64
N GLY A 385 -37.74 -10.99 1.81
CA GLY A 385 -38.69 -10.71 0.73
C GLY A 385 -38.78 -11.83 -0.32
N PRO A 386 -39.69 -11.73 -1.30
CA PRO A 386 -39.83 -12.74 -2.34
C PRO A 386 -38.51 -12.96 -3.10
N LYS A 387 -38.25 -14.21 -3.48
CA LYS A 387 -37.09 -14.55 -4.31
C LYS A 387 -37.48 -14.36 -5.76
N GLU A 388 -37.05 -13.23 -6.32
CA GLU A 388 -37.28 -12.91 -7.73
C GLU A 388 -35.95 -12.85 -8.47
N PRO A 389 -35.90 -13.33 -9.72
CA PRO A 389 -34.76 -13.05 -10.58
C PRO A 389 -34.61 -11.53 -10.74
N ARG A 390 -33.39 -11.07 -10.99
CA ARG A 390 -33.20 -9.65 -11.32
C ARG A 390 -33.94 -9.30 -12.60
N THR A 391 -34.49 -8.10 -12.64
CA THR A 391 -35.15 -7.58 -13.83
C THR A 391 -34.15 -7.55 -15.00
N LEU A 392 -34.65 -7.73 -16.21
CA LEU A 392 -33.83 -7.61 -17.42
C LEU A 392 -33.12 -6.25 -17.48
N LYS A 393 -33.81 -5.17 -17.06
CA LYS A 393 -33.25 -3.80 -16.93
C LYS A 393 -31.95 -3.82 -16.10
N HIS A 394 -31.98 -4.47 -14.94
CA HIS A 394 -30.83 -4.58 -14.04
C HIS A 394 -29.69 -5.42 -14.63
N LEU A 395 -30.02 -6.58 -15.21
CA LEU A 395 -29.03 -7.44 -15.86
C LEU A 395 -28.34 -6.74 -17.04
N CYS A 396 -29.09 -5.99 -17.84
CA CYS A 396 -28.55 -5.14 -18.91
C CYS A 396 -27.59 -4.08 -18.35
N ARG A 397 -27.95 -3.39 -17.27
CA ARG A 397 -27.06 -2.44 -16.61
C ARG A 397 -25.75 -3.08 -16.19
N CYS A 398 -25.80 -4.19 -15.46
CA CYS A 398 -24.60 -4.88 -15.00
C CYS A 398 -23.73 -5.36 -16.16
N THR A 399 -24.35 -5.86 -17.24
CA THR A 399 -23.64 -6.32 -18.45
C THR A 399 -22.94 -5.16 -19.15
N ILE A 400 -23.64 -4.05 -19.42
CA ILE A 400 -23.05 -2.86 -20.06
C ILE A 400 -21.89 -2.31 -19.21
N ARG A 401 -22.11 -2.17 -17.89
CA ARG A 401 -21.07 -1.69 -16.97
C ARG A 401 -19.86 -2.62 -16.93
N LYS A 402 -20.06 -3.94 -16.94
CA LYS A 402 -18.97 -4.92 -17.02
C LYS A 402 -18.14 -4.73 -18.29
N SER A 403 -18.77 -4.62 -19.45
CA SER A 403 -18.05 -4.37 -20.71
C SER A 403 -17.31 -3.03 -20.70
N LEU A 404 -17.89 -1.96 -20.13
CA LEU A 404 -17.22 -0.68 -19.98
C LEU A 404 -16.03 -0.74 -19.00
N LYS A 405 -16.15 -1.52 -17.92
CA LYS A 405 -15.04 -1.78 -16.97
C LYS A 405 -13.88 -2.49 -17.66
N GLU A 406 -14.16 -3.59 -18.36
CA GLU A 406 -13.16 -4.39 -19.09
C GLU A 406 -12.44 -3.56 -20.15
N ALA A 407 -13.14 -2.60 -20.76
CA ALA A 407 -12.56 -1.66 -21.73
C ALA A 407 -11.85 -0.45 -21.09
N TRP A 408 -11.75 -0.36 -19.76
CA TRP A 408 -11.21 0.80 -19.02
C TRP A 408 -11.92 2.12 -19.32
N LYS A 409 -13.23 2.05 -19.60
CA LYS A 409 -14.03 3.22 -20.00
C LYS A 409 -14.91 3.76 -18.87
N LEU A 410 -15.07 3.11 -17.73
CA LEU A 410 -15.86 3.67 -16.63
C LEU A 410 -15.14 4.86 -15.92
N PRO A 411 -15.88 5.85 -15.40
CA PRO A 411 -17.31 6.11 -15.63
C PRO A 411 -17.57 6.85 -16.97
N LEU A 412 -16.56 7.50 -17.54
CA LEU A 412 -16.70 8.46 -18.65
C LEU A 412 -17.32 7.87 -19.94
N GLY A 413 -17.10 6.59 -20.18
CA GLY A 413 -17.58 5.82 -21.31
C GLY A 413 -19.10 5.73 -21.39
N ILE A 414 -19.80 5.85 -20.25
CA ILE A 414 -21.27 5.89 -20.23
C ILE A 414 -21.76 7.08 -21.06
N PHE A 415 -21.15 8.25 -20.89
CA PHE A 415 -21.50 9.48 -21.61
C PHE A 415 -21.09 9.43 -23.09
N GLN A 416 -20.15 8.55 -23.45
CA GLN A 416 -19.71 8.33 -24.84
C GLN A 416 -20.67 7.44 -25.63
N LEU A 417 -21.55 6.68 -24.96
CA LEU A 417 -22.54 5.81 -25.63
C LEU A 417 -23.69 6.59 -26.29
N ARG A 418 -23.75 7.93 -26.12
CA ARG A 418 -24.82 8.81 -26.67
C ARG A 418 -26.24 8.35 -26.31
N LEU A 419 -26.41 7.72 -25.15
CA LEU A 419 -27.72 7.30 -24.64
C LEU A 419 -28.51 8.50 -24.10
N PRO A 420 -29.85 8.43 -24.06
CA PRO A 420 -30.67 9.39 -23.31
C PRO A 420 -30.20 9.55 -21.85
N LYS A 421 -30.31 10.76 -21.31
CA LYS A 421 -29.81 11.11 -19.96
C LYS A 421 -30.31 10.15 -18.88
N ILE A 422 -31.59 9.78 -18.91
CA ILE A 422 -32.18 8.81 -17.97
C ILE A 422 -31.47 7.44 -17.96
N LEU A 423 -31.02 6.96 -19.13
CA LEU A 423 -30.28 5.70 -19.23
C LEU A 423 -28.83 5.88 -18.80
N GLN A 424 -28.21 7.04 -19.08
CA GLN A 424 -26.88 7.36 -18.59
C GLN A 424 -26.85 7.35 -17.06
N ASP A 425 -27.82 8.00 -16.41
CA ASP A 425 -27.85 8.11 -14.96
C ASP A 425 -28.16 6.77 -14.28
N TYR A 426 -29.04 5.96 -14.90
CA TYR A 426 -29.28 4.58 -14.48
C TYR A 426 -28.01 3.71 -14.57
N LEU A 427 -27.26 3.82 -15.68
CA LEU A 427 -25.98 3.15 -15.84
C LEU A 427 -24.91 3.71 -14.87
N ASN A 428 -24.98 4.99 -14.49
CA ASN A 428 -24.04 5.63 -13.58
C ASN A 428 -24.36 5.41 -12.09
N LEU A 429 -25.37 4.59 -11.77
CA LEU A 429 -25.79 4.23 -10.41
C LEU A 429 -26.32 5.40 -9.57
N GLU A 430 -26.69 6.53 -10.21
CA GLU A 430 -27.25 7.70 -9.51
C GLU A 430 -28.72 7.49 -9.16
N PHE A 431 -29.47 6.82 -10.04
CA PHE A 431 -30.90 6.51 -9.87
C PHE A 431 -31.19 5.02 -10.12
N ASP A 432 -32.38 4.57 -9.70
CA ASP A 432 -32.89 3.19 -9.88
C ASP A 432 -34.03 3.14 -10.90
#